data_AF-A0A2S0KCU3-F1
#
_entry.id   AF-A0A2S0KCU3-F1
#
_cell.length_a   1.000
_cell.length_b   1.000
_cell.length_c   1.000
_cell.angle_alpha   90.00
_cell.angle_beta   90.00
_cell.angle_gamma   90.00
#
_symmetry.space_group_name_H-M   'P 1'
#
loop_
_entity.id
_entity.type
_entity.pdbx_description
1 polymer ?
#
loop_
_entity_poly.entity_id
_entity_poly.type
_entity_poly.pdbx_seq_one_letter_code
_entity_poly.pdbx_strand_id
1 'polypeptide(L)'
;MTSSPDSGASAGPDSTPDAPPVDAPPAGLDDSSAPGPVRVLGTPQSPNATRVMLLGSGELGKEVTIALQRLGVEVIAVDRYEGAPAHQVAHAAEVIDMMDPVAVRAVIDEHRPRYVLPEIEAIATDALVEVERDGIAEVIPSAKGVAATLDREGIRRLADEELGLPTSAYLFADSEEELRLAAYRVGYPCVVKPVMSSSGKGQSVMHTDADVAEAWATAKTGGRVDSGRVIVERFVDFDYEVTLLTVRAVDPEAGELATYFCEPIGHRQSGGDYVESWQPQPMSEIAHGTARSIAARIVNALGDPARGARFSGRGVFGVELFVKGDEVFFSEVSPRPHDTGLVTLATQRLSEFELHARAVLGLPVNVDLVSPGASAVIYGQHDEPAIRFAGVAEALVDPRVDLRLFGKPESFATRRMGVAVATGTDTDDARRRAARAAGLVIPLGAADPAPADPDPTGPGPAVPDPAEDEAGRSPAGSSSEGPSSGAESAPLADTGDKTEFIVDQVTLDAREDPVTEPHAAVRPPVPPPGGPVPAGAPHGAHPHGPGPRQPVPPGPPPGPGPMPRGPQPPYAPRAPHGPGPGMPPRAPAGPSGPGGQRPSAPPPR
;
A
#
# COMPACT_ATOMS: atom_id res chain seq x y z
N MET A 1 52.34 52.30 70.60
CA MET A 1 51.97 52.07 72.02
C MET A 1 51.11 50.81 72.08
N THR A 2 51.05 50.16 73.26
CA THR A 2 50.04 49.19 73.75
C THR A 2 48.84 48.83 72.85
N SER A 3 48.35 47.58 72.75
CA SER A 3 48.79 46.28 73.29
C SER A 3 47.81 45.18 72.81
N SER A 4 48.27 43.93 72.57
CA SER A 4 47.41 42.74 72.40
C SER A 4 46.70 42.38 73.74
N PRO A 5 45.58 41.61 73.81
CA PRO A 5 45.53 40.24 73.25
C PRO A 5 44.16 39.67 72.74
N ASP A 6 44.29 38.58 71.97
CA ASP A 6 43.47 37.33 71.85
C ASP A 6 41.96 37.21 71.47
N SER A 7 41.72 36.07 70.78
CA SER A 7 40.50 35.24 70.68
C SER A 7 39.25 35.72 69.91
N GLY A 8 38.56 34.79 69.20
CA GLY A 8 37.15 35.00 68.76
C GLY A 8 36.67 34.43 67.40
N ALA A 9 36.70 33.11 67.20
CA ALA A 9 35.84 32.29 66.30
C ALA A 9 35.14 32.87 65.02
N SER A 10 35.54 32.34 63.87
CA SER A 10 34.73 31.88 62.70
C SER A 10 33.37 32.53 62.31
N ALA A 11 33.30 33.01 61.07
CA ALA A 11 32.32 32.57 60.06
C ALA A 11 32.88 32.76 58.64
N GLY A 12 32.72 31.77 57.75
CA GLY A 12 33.08 31.86 56.32
C GLY A 12 31.87 32.23 55.45
N PRO A 13 32.07 32.71 54.21
CA PRO A 13 31.00 33.18 53.34
C PRO A 13 30.21 32.04 52.67
N ASP A 14 29.02 32.39 52.19
CA ASP A 14 28.13 31.54 51.40
C ASP A 14 28.82 30.96 50.15
N SER A 15 28.64 29.66 49.93
CA SER A 15 28.98 28.98 48.68
C SER A 15 27.70 28.42 48.07
N THR A 16 27.28 28.96 46.93
CA THR A 16 26.18 28.40 46.12
C THR A 16 26.49 26.94 45.80
N PRO A 17 25.58 25.99 46.07
CA PRO A 17 25.82 24.59 45.73
C PRO A 17 25.85 24.42 44.21
N ASP A 18 26.83 23.67 43.72
CA ASP A 18 26.84 23.21 42.33
C ASP A 18 25.54 22.44 42.01
N ALA A 19 25.07 22.59 40.77
CA ALA A 19 24.05 21.69 40.25
C ALA A 19 24.58 20.26 40.25
N PRO A 20 23.78 19.25 40.64
CA PRO A 20 24.25 17.86 40.60
C PRO A 20 24.65 17.48 39.17
N PRO A 21 25.64 16.59 38.99
CA PRO A 21 25.92 16.03 37.68
C PRO A 21 24.63 15.39 37.14
N VAL A 22 24.38 15.54 35.84
CA VAL A 22 23.22 14.92 35.20
C VAL A 22 23.40 13.40 35.31
N ASP A 23 22.59 12.76 36.14
CA ASP A 23 22.64 11.31 36.34
C ASP A 23 22.52 10.60 34.99
N ALA A 24 23.39 9.62 34.76
CA ALA A 24 23.25 8.73 33.61
C ALA A 24 21.87 8.04 33.68
N PRO A 25 21.15 7.91 32.55
CA PRO A 25 19.80 7.38 32.55
C PRO A 25 19.77 5.99 33.21
N PRO A 26 18.79 5.70 34.10
CA PRO A 26 18.80 4.48 34.89
C PRO A 26 18.85 3.24 33.99
N ALA A 27 19.80 2.34 34.29
CA ALA A 27 20.06 1.14 33.52
C ALA A 27 18.80 0.28 33.39
N GLY A 28 18.22 0.25 32.18
CA GLY A 28 16.91 -0.32 31.90
C GLY A 28 16.02 0.52 30.97
N LEU A 29 16.41 1.76 30.64
CA LEU A 29 15.70 2.60 29.65
C LEU A 29 16.25 2.51 28.21
N ASP A 30 17.42 1.92 27.99
CA ASP A 30 18.02 1.82 26.66
C ASP A 30 17.45 0.65 25.85
N ASP A 31 16.32 0.93 25.20
CA ASP A 31 15.65 0.10 24.20
C ASP A 31 16.11 0.46 22.76
N SER A 32 17.09 1.37 22.60
CA SER A 32 17.31 2.10 21.34
C SER A 32 17.77 1.24 20.15
N SER A 33 18.53 0.17 20.42
CA SER A 33 19.12 -0.74 19.42
C SER A 33 18.44 -2.11 19.34
N ALA A 34 17.32 -2.31 20.07
CA ALA A 34 16.60 -3.57 20.05
C ALA A 34 15.62 -3.64 18.85
N PRO A 35 15.72 -4.65 17.96
CA PRO A 35 14.75 -4.86 16.89
C PRO A 35 13.34 -5.07 17.43
N GLY A 36 12.35 -4.48 16.78
CA GLY A 36 10.95 -4.50 17.17
C GLY A 36 10.41 -3.17 17.73
N PRO A 37 9.19 -3.21 18.29
CA PRO A 37 8.49 -2.06 18.85
C PRO A 37 9.24 -1.30 19.94
N VAL A 38 9.12 0.04 19.89
CA VAL A 38 9.42 0.93 21.01
C VAL A 38 8.56 0.59 22.23
N ARG A 39 9.19 0.52 23.41
CA ARG A 39 8.45 0.54 24.69
C ARG A 39 8.18 1.95 25.22
N VAL A 40 8.97 2.92 24.79
CA VAL A 40 8.91 4.33 25.17
C VAL A 40 9.13 5.16 23.92
N LEU A 41 8.27 6.16 23.71
CA LEU A 41 8.49 7.18 22.68
C LEU A 41 9.35 8.31 23.27
N GLY A 42 10.42 8.66 22.58
CA GLY A 42 11.29 9.79 22.92
C GLY A 42 10.68 11.13 22.54
N THR A 43 11.35 12.22 22.94
CA THR A 43 10.99 13.58 22.50
C THR A 43 11.89 13.98 21.33
N PRO A 44 11.37 14.53 20.22
CA PRO A 44 12.20 14.97 19.10
C PRO A 44 13.21 16.06 19.49
N GLN A 45 14.29 16.13 18.71
CA GLN A 45 15.43 17.05 18.88
C GLN A 45 16.10 16.92 20.27
N SER A 46 16.01 15.74 20.88
CA SER A 46 16.60 15.45 22.19
C SER A 46 17.34 14.10 22.22
N PRO A 47 18.25 13.86 23.18
CA PRO A 47 19.09 12.65 23.20
C PRO A 47 18.35 11.31 23.36
N ASN A 48 17.03 11.30 23.61
CA ASN A 48 16.23 10.09 23.71
C ASN A 48 15.23 9.89 22.55
N ALA A 49 15.27 10.74 21.52
CA ALA A 49 14.29 10.78 20.45
C ALA A 49 14.07 9.42 19.76
N THR A 50 12.80 9.04 19.57
CA THR A 50 12.46 7.97 18.63
C THR A 50 12.60 8.51 17.22
N ARG A 51 13.60 8.01 16.48
CA ARG A 51 13.93 8.47 15.12
C ARG A 51 13.43 7.50 14.04
N VAL A 52 12.77 8.04 13.02
CA VAL A 52 12.39 7.35 11.78
C VAL A 52 13.04 8.05 10.59
N MET A 53 13.57 7.27 9.65
CA MET A 53 14.02 7.76 8.35
C MET A 53 13.09 7.27 7.24
N LEU A 54 12.60 8.19 6.41
CA LEU A 54 11.88 7.86 5.17
C LEU A 54 12.87 7.92 3.99
N LEU A 55 12.92 6.86 3.19
CA LEU A 55 13.66 6.85 1.92
C LEU A 55 12.66 6.99 0.78
N GLY A 56 12.57 8.20 0.22
CA GLY A 56 11.48 8.66 -0.63
C GLY A 56 10.55 9.59 0.15
N SER A 57 10.42 10.84 -0.31
CA SER A 57 9.70 11.91 0.39
C SER A 57 8.49 12.41 -0.41
N GLY A 58 7.84 11.52 -1.16
CA GLY A 58 6.63 11.78 -1.92
C GLY A 58 5.39 12.02 -1.06
N GLU A 59 4.22 12.07 -1.69
CA GLU A 59 2.94 12.35 -1.01
C GLU A 59 2.59 11.34 0.09
N LEU A 60 2.91 10.05 -0.10
CA LEU A 60 2.63 9.01 0.89
C LEU A 60 3.53 9.21 2.12
N GLY A 61 4.85 9.35 1.91
CA GLY A 61 5.82 9.72 2.95
C GLY A 61 5.50 11.04 3.67
N LYS A 62 4.81 12.00 3.04
CA LYS A 62 4.34 13.22 3.70
C LYS A 62 3.26 12.92 4.74
N GLU A 63 2.25 12.13 4.39
CA GLU A 63 1.21 11.72 5.34
C GLU A 63 1.75 10.74 6.41
N VAL A 64 2.70 9.85 6.08
CA VAL A 64 3.45 9.04 7.07
C VAL A 64 4.22 9.94 8.04
N THR A 65 4.90 10.99 7.56
CA THR A 65 5.57 11.97 8.42
C THR A 65 4.58 12.64 9.37
N ILE A 66 3.43 13.10 8.86
CA ILE A 66 2.39 13.74 9.67
C ILE A 66 1.84 12.76 10.73
N ALA A 67 1.59 11.50 10.36
CA ALA A 67 1.12 10.46 11.26
C ALA A 67 2.12 10.12 12.38
N LEU A 68 3.42 10.08 12.06
CA LEU A 68 4.51 9.88 13.02
C LEU A 68 4.67 11.09 13.96
N GLN A 69 4.59 12.31 13.44
CA GLN A 69 4.72 13.52 14.26
C GLN A 69 3.53 13.75 15.21
N ARG A 70 2.31 13.32 14.84
CA ARG A 70 1.16 13.24 15.76
C ARG A 70 1.44 12.37 17.01
N LEU A 71 2.46 11.51 16.96
CA LEU A 71 2.91 10.65 18.05
C LEU A 71 4.24 11.10 18.69
N GLY A 72 4.78 12.26 18.31
CA GLY A 72 6.04 12.78 18.85
C GLY A 72 7.29 12.07 18.32
N VAL A 73 7.23 11.43 17.15
CA VAL A 73 8.40 10.80 16.51
C VAL A 73 9.21 11.84 15.73
N GLU A 74 10.53 11.77 15.85
CA GLU A 74 11.47 12.56 15.04
C GLU A 74 11.61 11.90 13.67
N VAL A 75 11.43 12.68 12.60
CA VAL A 75 11.41 12.17 11.22
C VAL A 75 12.47 12.87 10.38
N ILE A 76 13.33 12.06 9.76
CA ILE A 76 14.32 12.45 8.76
C ILE A 76 13.77 12.01 7.40
N ALA A 77 13.51 12.96 6.50
CA ALA A 77 12.93 12.68 5.19
C ALA A 77 13.99 12.79 4.09
N VAL A 78 14.21 11.73 3.32
CA VAL A 78 15.25 11.65 2.29
C VAL A 78 14.62 11.57 0.90
N ASP A 79 15.17 12.28 -0.08
CA ASP A 79 14.81 12.11 -1.51
C ASP A 79 16.01 12.46 -2.41
N ARG A 80 15.82 12.34 -3.73
CA ARG A 80 16.80 12.75 -4.75
C ARG A 80 16.68 14.22 -5.18
N TYR A 81 15.80 14.99 -4.53
CA TYR A 81 15.55 16.40 -4.87
C TYR A 81 15.12 17.22 -3.65
N GLU A 82 15.49 18.50 -3.62
CA GLU A 82 15.12 19.43 -2.57
C GLU A 82 13.61 19.78 -2.61
N GLY A 83 13.03 20.11 -1.45
CA GLY A 83 11.63 20.55 -1.37
C GLY A 83 10.59 19.46 -1.63
N ALA A 84 10.95 18.18 -1.62
CA ALA A 84 10.03 17.06 -1.75
C ALA A 84 8.89 17.13 -0.70
N PRO A 85 7.67 16.62 -1.00
CA PRO A 85 6.50 16.74 -0.13
C PRO A 85 6.72 16.48 1.37
N ALA A 86 7.48 15.45 1.76
CA ALA A 86 7.76 15.14 3.17
C ALA A 86 8.84 16.03 3.80
N HIS A 87 9.81 16.56 3.02
CA HIS A 87 10.80 17.53 3.52
C HIS A 87 10.15 18.79 4.13
N GLN A 88 8.96 19.14 3.64
CA GLN A 88 8.19 20.32 4.06
C GLN A 88 7.57 20.20 5.45
N VAL A 89 7.56 18.99 6.02
CA VAL A 89 6.98 18.69 7.34
C VAL A 89 7.97 17.99 8.28
N ALA A 90 9.02 17.35 7.77
CA ALA A 90 10.01 16.60 8.55
C ALA A 90 10.85 17.47 9.52
N HIS A 91 11.51 16.83 10.49
CA HIS A 91 12.43 17.49 11.42
C HIS A 91 13.80 17.76 10.81
N ALA A 92 14.22 16.90 9.88
CA ALA A 92 15.39 17.05 9.03
C ALA A 92 15.06 16.55 7.62
N ALA A 93 15.75 17.08 6.61
CA ALA A 93 15.56 16.72 5.21
C ALA A 93 16.91 16.54 4.53
N GLU A 94 17.07 15.47 3.75
CA GLU A 94 18.35 15.09 3.13
C GLU A 94 18.16 14.83 1.63
N VAL A 95 19.17 15.21 0.84
CA VAL A 95 19.14 15.10 -0.63
C VAL A 95 20.31 14.24 -1.10
N ILE A 96 20.03 12.98 -1.46
CA ILE A 96 21.03 12.01 -1.94
C ILE A 96 20.52 11.22 -3.15
N ASP A 97 21.43 10.62 -3.91
CA ASP A 97 21.04 9.51 -4.77
C ASP A 97 20.81 8.26 -3.91
N MET A 98 19.54 7.85 -3.75
CA MET A 98 19.18 6.66 -3.00
C MET A 98 19.55 5.36 -3.73
N MET A 99 19.98 5.42 -5.00
CA MET A 99 20.58 4.28 -5.70
C MET A 99 22.08 4.11 -5.39
N ASP A 100 22.73 5.07 -4.72
CA ASP A 100 24.10 4.89 -4.22
C ASP A 100 24.08 4.22 -2.82
N PRO A 101 24.54 2.97 -2.68
CA PRO A 101 24.59 2.27 -1.40
C PRO A 101 25.50 2.98 -0.38
N VAL A 102 26.51 3.73 -0.83
CA VAL A 102 27.41 4.48 0.06
C VAL A 102 26.70 5.70 0.64
N ALA A 103 25.93 6.43 -0.17
CA ALA A 103 25.13 7.57 0.28
C ALA A 103 24.00 7.14 1.23
N VAL A 104 23.27 6.06 0.89
CA VAL A 104 22.23 5.48 1.77
C VAL A 104 22.82 5.03 3.11
N ARG A 105 23.98 4.35 3.09
CA ARG A 105 24.66 3.94 4.32
C ARG A 105 25.14 5.15 5.15
N ALA A 106 25.70 6.17 4.51
CA ALA A 106 26.23 7.35 5.19
C ALA A 106 25.14 8.14 5.93
N VAL A 107 24.00 8.41 5.28
CA VAL A 107 22.90 9.18 5.91
C VAL A 107 22.28 8.42 7.09
N ILE A 108 22.19 7.07 7.00
CA ILE A 108 21.72 6.21 8.10
C ILE A 108 22.73 6.23 9.28
N ASP A 109 24.03 6.14 9.01
CA ASP A 109 25.05 6.18 10.06
C ASP A 109 25.21 7.57 10.70
N GLU A 110 24.89 8.66 9.99
CA GLU A 110 24.84 10.02 10.53
C GLU A 110 23.61 10.24 11.43
N HIS A 111 22.41 9.99 10.93
CA HIS A 111 21.18 10.29 11.66
C HIS A 111 20.80 9.25 12.71
N ARG A 112 21.35 8.02 12.61
CA ARG A 112 21.07 6.89 13.53
C ARG A 112 19.57 6.68 13.78
N PRO A 113 18.74 6.50 12.73
CA PRO A 113 17.32 6.20 12.90
C PRO A 113 17.13 4.83 13.57
N ARG A 114 16.06 4.65 14.35
CA ARG A 114 15.68 3.31 14.84
C ARG A 114 14.99 2.49 13.75
N TYR A 115 14.18 3.16 12.92
CA TYR A 115 13.45 2.54 11.82
C TYR A 115 13.75 3.24 10.49
N VAL A 116 13.98 2.46 9.43
CA VAL A 116 14.11 2.93 8.05
C VAL A 116 12.90 2.44 7.25
N LEU A 117 12.19 3.35 6.60
CA LEU A 117 10.96 3.10 5.84
C LEU A 117 11.18 3.45 4.36
N PRO A 118 11.35 2.46 3.47
CA PRO A 118 11.37 2.64 2.02
C PRO A 118 9.98 2.98 1.46
N GLU A 119 9.81 4.21 0.96
CA GLU A 119 8.55 4.72 0.38
C GLU A 119 8.53 4.66 -1.16
N ILE A 120 9.62 4.26 -1.81
CA ILE A 120 9.75 4.11 -3.27
C ILE A 120 10.59 2.88 -3.65
N GLU A 121 10.56 2.49 -4.94
CA GLU A 121 11.28 1.31 -5.45
C GLU A 121 12.74 1.60 -5.84
N ALA A 122 13.11 2.87 -6.00
CA ALA A 122 14.43 3.28 -6.47
C ALA A 122 15.40 3.53 -5.29
N ILE A 123 15.77 2.45 -4.60
CA ILE A 123 16.68 2.47 -3.44
C ILE A 123 17.67 1.31 -3.53
N ALA A 124 18.92 1.52 -3.12
CA ALA A 124 19.96 0.51 -3.00
C ALA A 124 19.69 -0.48 -1.84
N THR A 125 18.85 -1.49 -2.09
CA THR A 125 18.41 -2.47 -1.07
C THR A 125 19.54 -3.30 -0.46
N ASP A 126 20.65 -3.50 -1.15
CA ASP A 126 21.81 -4.19 -0.58
C ASP A 126 22.35 -3.44 0.65
N ALA A 127 22.37 -2.10 0.62
CA ALA A 127 22.75 -1.29 1.78
C ALA A 127 21.75 -1.41 2.94
N LEU A 128 20.46 -1.61 2.64
CA LEU A 128 19.43 -1.87 3.65
C LEU A 128 19.60 -3.25 4.28
N VAL A 129 19.95 -4.27 3.50
CA VAL A 129 20.29 -5.61 3.99
C VAL A 129 21.55 -5.56 4.86
N GLU A 130 22.56 -4.75 4.50
CA GLU A 130 23.73 -4.53 5.35
C GLU A 130 23.38 -3.80 6.65
N VAL A 131 22.54 -2.75 6.62
CA VAL A 131 22.09 -1.99 7.80
C VAL A 131 21.30 -2.87 8.77
N GLU A 132 20.39 -3.70 8.27
CA GLU A 132 19.59 -4.63 9.07
C GLU A 132 20.46 -5.76 9.66
N ARG A 133 21.36 -6.34 8.86
CA ARG A 133 22.35 -7.35 9.29
C ARG A 133 23.31 -6.81 10.36
N ASP A 134 23.78 -5.59 10.20
CA ASP A 134 24.72 -4.93 11.12
C ASP A 134 24.02 -4.42 12.41
N GLY A 135 22.68 -4.51 12.49
CA GLY A 135 21.89 -4.06 13.64
C GLY A 135 21.88 -2.55 13.84
N ILE A 136 22.01 -1.79 12.74
CA ILE A 136 22.18 -0.34 12.77
C ILE A 136 20.85 0.40 12.91
N ALA A 137 19.86 -0.06 12.14
CA ALA A 137 18.46 0.34 12.16
C ALA A 137 17.63 -0.86 11.69
N GLU A 138 16.36 -0.94 12.10
CA GLU A 138 15.44 -1.97 11.58
C GLU A 138 14.74 -1.45 10.33
N VAL A 139 14.73 -2.24 9.25
CA VAL A 139 14.08 -1.85 7.99
C VAL A 139 12.64 -2.33 8.04
N ILE A 140 11.71 -1.44 7.72
CA ILE A 140 10.28 -1.76 7.68
C ILE A 140 9.88 -2.07 6.24
N PRO A 141 9.17 -3.18 5.96
CA PRO A 141 8.75 -4.23 6.90
C PRO A 141 9.85 -5.26 7.20
N SER A 142 10.81 -5.43 6.29
CA SER A 142 12.14 -6.06 6.46
C SER A 142 12.99 -5.71 5.23
N ALA A 143 14.32 -5.71 5.32
CA ALA A 143 15.17 -5.43 4.15
C ALA A 143 14.96 -6.50 3.06
N LYS A 144 14.78 -7.77 3.46
CA LYS A 144 14.36 -8.88 2.58
C LYS A 144 13.04 -8.59 1.87
N GLY A 145 12.03 -8.12 2.60
CA GLY A 145 10.68 -7.86 2.07
C GLY A 145 10.65 -6.71 1.07
N VAL A 146 11.42 -5.64 1.35
CA VAL A 146 11.62 -4.53 0.40
C VAL A 146 12.31 -5.05 -0.86
N ALA A 147 13.48 -5.69 -0.74
CA ALA A 147 14.21 -6.23 -1.89
C ALA A 147 13.36 -7.18 -2.76
N ALA A 148 12.59 -8.08 -2.13
CA ALA A 148 11.72 -9.01 -2.84
C ALA A 148 10.58 -8.35 -3.62
N THR A 149 10.17 -7.13 -3.27
CA THR A 149 9.07 -6.39 -3.95
C THR A 149 9.57 -5.39 -5.00
N LEU A 150 10.87 -5.09 -5.06
CA LEU A 150 11.44 -4.23 -6.11
C LEU A 150 11.56 -4.94 -7.46
N ASP A 151 11.80 -6.25 -7.41
CA ASP A 151 11.95 -7.13 -8.57
C ASP A 151 10.64 -7.90 -8.82
N ARG A 152 10.05 -7.68 -9.99
CA ARG A 152 8.83 -8.41 -10.42
C ARG A 152 9.08 -9.91 -10.60
N GLU A 153 10.31 -10.37 -10.82
CA GLU A 153 10.62 -11.80 -10.81
C GLU A 153 10.61 -12.36 -9.37
N GLY A 154 11.34 -11.75 -8.45
CA GLY A 154 11.36 -12.11 -7.03
C GLY A 154 9.96 -12.22 -6.42
N ILE A 155 9.12 -11.19 -6.54
CA ILE A 155 7.77 -11.22 -5.94
C ILE A 155 6.85 -12.24 -6.62
N ARG A 156 6.96 -12.42 -7.95
CA ARG A 156 6.09 -13.35 -8.68
C ARG A 156 6.47 -14.80 -8.42
N ARG A 157 7.77 -15.14 -8.34
CA ARG A 157 8.24 -16.47 -7.92
C ARG A 157 7.85 -16.77 -6.47
N LEU A 158 7.98 -15.80 -5.57
CA LEU A 158 7.52 -15.95 -4.18
C LEU A 158 6.01 -16.24 -4.12
N ALA A 159 5.19 -15.54 -4.91
CA ALA A 159 3.76 -15.73 -4.96
C ALA A 159 3.34 -17.08 -5.56
N ASP A 160 3.86 -17.44 -6.74
CA ASP A 160 3.42 -18.62 -7.51
C ASP A 160 4.18 -19.89 -7.10
N GLU A 161 5.52 -19.86 -7.16
CA GLU A 161 6.39 -21.04 -7.06
C GLU A 161 6.63 -21.48 -5.60
N GLU A 162 6.82 -20.52 -4.68
CA GLU A 162 7.00 -20.82 -3.25
C GLU A 162 5.67 -20.91 -2.48
N LEU A 163 4.76 -19.96 -2.70
CA LEU A 163 3.51 -19.89 -1.95
C LEU A 163 2.32 -20.58 -2.63
N GLY A 164 2.30 -20.78 -3.96
CA GLY A 164 1.11 -21.30 -4.63
C GLY A 164 -0.11 -20.40 -4.40
N LEU A 165 0.04 -19.11 -4.68
CA LEU A 165 -1.05 -18.15 -4.85
C LEU A 165 -1.51 -18.19 -6.32
N PRO A 166 -2.81 -18.03 -6.62
CA PRO A 166 -3.24 -17.85 -8.01
C PRO A 166 -2.63 -16.56 -8.56
N THR A 167 -1.95 -16.64 -9.71
CA THR A 167 -1.36 -15.48 -10.42
C THR A 167 -1.76 -15.49 -11.90
N SER A 168 -1.53 -14.39 -12.61
CA SER A 168 -1.54 -14.40 -14.08
C SER A 168 -0.39 -15.30 -14.59
N ALA A 169 -0.69 -16.24 -15.50
CA ALA A 169 0.32 -17.13 -16.06
C ALA A 169 1.44 -16.32 -16.73
N TYR A 170 2.70 -16.57 -16.36
CA TYR A 170 3.81 -15.68 -16.71
C TYR A 170 5.05 -16.42 -17.25
N LEU A 171 5.90 -15.67 -17.97
CA LEU A 171 7.26 -16.05 -18.36
C LEU A 171 8.18 -14.81 -18.31
N PHE A 172 9.50 -15.01 -18.34
CA PHE A 172 10.50 -13.94 -18.45
C PHE A 172 11.24 -14.02 -19.79
N ALA A 173 11.81 -12.90 -20.23
CA ALA A 173 12.63 -12.80 -21.43
C ALA A 173 13.77 -11.78 -21.26
N ASP A 174 14.95 -12.08 -21.82
CA ASP A 174 16.13 -11.22 -21.86
C ASP A 174 16.42 -10.69 -23.29
N SER A 175 15.56 -11.02 -24.26
CA SER A 175 15.67 -10.66 -25.68
C SER A 175 14.30 -10.51 -26.36
N GLU A 176 14.25 -9.87 -27.55
CA GLU A 176 13.00 -9.75 -28.34
C GLU A 176 12.52 -11.12 -28.84
N GLU A 177 13.44 -11.99 -29.22
CA GLU A 177 13.17 -13.36 -29.65
C GLU A 177 12.57 -14.21 -28.52
N GLU A 178 13.07 -14.04 -27.29
CA GLU A 178 12.49 -14.67 -26.10
C GLU A 178 11.15 -14.04 -25.71
N LEU A 179 10.98 -12.71 -25.84
CA LEU A 179 9.69 -12.05 -25.62
C LEU A 179 8.63 -12.61 -26.57
N ARG A 180 8.97 -12.77 -27.86
CA ARG A 180 8.09 -13.37 -28.87
C ARG A 180 7.71 -14.80 -28.52
N LEU A 181 8.68 -15.62 -28.11
CA LEU A 181 8.44 -17.00 -27.69
C LEU A 181 7.63 -17.08 -26.37
N ALA A 182 7.86 -16.17 -25.44
CA ALA A 182 7.14 -16.06 -24.18
C ALA A 182 5.68 -15.66 -24.41
N ALA A 183 5.44 -14.60 -25.19
CA ALA A 183 4.11 -14.13 -25.58
C ALA A 183 3.31 -15.20 -26.34
N TYR A 184 3.94 -15.95 -27.25
CA TYR A 184 3.31 -17.10 -27.91
C TYR A 184 2.90 -18.22 -26.93
N ARG A 185 3.70 -18.48 -25.88
CA ARG A 185 3.44 -19.54 -24.89
C ARG A 185 2.47 -19.15 -23.79
N VAL A 186 2.44 -17.87 -23.41
CA VAL A 186 1.48 -17.25 -22.49
C VAL A 186 0.13 -17.02 -23.19
N GLY A 187 0.17 -16.73 -24.48
CA GLY A 187 -0.98 -16.49 -25.36
C GLY A 187 -1.54 -15.08 -25.26
N TYR A 188 -1.95 -14.52 -26.39
CA TYR A 188 -2.49 -13.16 -26.49
C TYR A 188 -3.99 -13.06 -26.08
N PRO A 189 -4.46 -11.91 -25.56
CA PRO A 189 -3.65 -10.77 -25.15
C PRO A 189 -2.79 -11.07 -23.91
N CYS A 190 -1.63 -10.43 -23.84
CA CYS A 190 -0.69 -10.52 -22.74
C CYS A 190 -0.04 -9.16 -22.47
N VAL A 191 0.48 -8.97 -21.26
CA VAL A 191 1.09 -7.71 -20.79
C VAL A 191 2.58 -7.94 -20.62
N VAL A 192 3.42 -7.11 -21.23
CA VAL A 192 4.86 -7.07 -20.94
C VAL A 192 5.17 -5.92 -19.97
N LYS A 193 6.04 -6.15 -18.99
CA LYS A 193 6.54 -5.14 -18.03
C LYS A 193 8.05 -5.31 -17.82
N PRO A 194 8.85 -4.24 -17.68
CA PRO A 194 10.25 -4.36 -17.23
C PRO A 194 10.28 -4.88 -15.79
N VAL A 195 11.20 -5.79 -15.45
CA VAL A 195 11.18 -6.41 -14.09
C VAL A 195 11.46 -5.41 -12.97
N MET A 196 12.18 -4.33 -13.26
CA MET A 196 12.39 -3.18 -12.37
C MET A 196 11.57 -1.97 -12.85
N SER A 197 10.27 -1.92 -12.53
CA SER A 197 9.37 -0.82 -12.94
C SER A 197 8.22 -0.56 -11.97
N SER A 198 7.82 0.71 -11.84
CA SER A 198 6.64 1.17 -11.07
C SER A 198 5.81 2.20 -11.85
N SER A 199 4.53 2.33 -11.49
CA SER A 199 3.52 3.17 -12.17
C SER A 199 3.42 2.90 -13.69
N GLY A 200 3.33 1.63 -14.07
CA GLY A 200 3.15 1.17 -15.46
C GLY A 200 4.25 1.56 -16.46
N LYS A 201 5.37 2.14 -16.03
CA LYS A 201 6.36 2.71 -16.97
C LYS A 201 7.13 1.60 -17.72
N GLY A 202 7.03 1.64 -19.05
CA GLY A 202 7.53 0.60 -19.93
C GLY A 202 6.59 -0.60 -20.08
N GLN A 203 5.39 -0.57 -19.50
CA GLN A 203 4.37 -1.58 -19.71
C GLN A 203 3.77 -1.47 -21.13
N SER A 204 3.36 -2.59 -21.71
CA SER A 204 2.57 -2.61 -22.94
C SER A 204 1.64 -3.82 -22.96
N VAL A 205 0.43 -3.65 -23.51
CA VAL A 205 -0.48 -4.77 -23.79
C VAL A 205 -0.25 -5.20 -25.23
N MET A 206 0.11 -6.46 -25.44
CA MET A 206 0.26 -7.08 -26.74
C MET A 206 -0.98 -7.93 -27.02
N HIS A 207 -1.64 -7.64 -28.14
CA HIS A 207 -2.79 -8.36 -28.68
C HIS A 207 -2.38 -9.36 -29.78
N THR A 208 -1.22 -9.15 -30.42
CA THR A 208 -0.69 -9.99 -31.51
C THR A 208 0.85 -10.05 -31.51
N ASP A 209 1.41 -10.91 -32.37
CA ASP A 209 2.87 -11.00 -32.60
C ASP A 209 3.49 -9.73 -33.22
N ALA A 210 2.68 -8.89 -33.88
CA ALA A 210 3.15 -7.65 -34.49
C ALA A 210 3.61 -6.62 -33.43
N ASP A 211 2.98 -6.65 -32.26
CA ASP A 211 3.15 -5.66 -31.20
C ASP A 211 4.48 -5.85 -30.44
N VAL A 212 5.08 -7.04 -30.55
CA VAL A 212 6.25 -7.50 -29.79
C VAL A 212 7.46 -6.56 -29.91
N ALA A 213 7.74 -6.05 -31.11
CA ALA A 213 8.92 -5.20 -31.35
C ALA A 213 8.77 -3.80 -30.72
N GLU A 214 7.55 -3.22 -30.78
CA GLU A 214 7.25 -1.94 -30.13
C GLU A 214 7.20 -2.10 -28.60
N ALA A 215 6.60 -3.18 -28.12
CA ALA A 215 6.49 -3.48 -26.70
C ALA A 215 7.87 -3.73 -26.05
N TRP A 216 8.81 -4.38 -26.77
CA TRP A 216 10.20 -4.54 -26.35
C TRP A 216 10.94 -3.20 -26.26
N ALA A 217 10.79 -2.33 -27.26
CA ALA A 217 11.40 -1.00 -27.28
C ALA A 217 10.86 -0.11 -26.16
N THR A 218 9.54 -0.16 -25.91
CA THR A 218 8.87 0.54 -24.81
C THR A 218 9.33 0.03 -23.45
N ALA A 219 9.46 -1.28 -23.26
CA ALA A 219 9.98 -1.85 -22.01
C ALA A 219 11.42 -1.41 -21.72
N LYS A 220 12.31 -1.41 -22.72
CA LYS A 220 13.70 -0.96 -22.56
C LYS A 220 13.86 0.54 -22.29
N THR A 221 12.93 1.38 -22.76
CA THR A 221 13.03 2.84 -22.65
C THR A 221 12.19 3.44 -21.51
N GLY A 222 11.17 2.72 -21.03
CA GLY A 222 10.29 3.19 -19.95
C GLY A 222 10.81 2.92 -18.52
N GLY A 223 11.72 1.97 -18.34
CA GLY A 223 12.35 1.70 -17.05
C GLY A 223 13.27 2.83 -16.59
N ARG A 224 13.36 3.09 -15.28
CA ARG A 224 14.38 4.03 -14.72
C ARG A 224 15.80 3.48 -14.84
N VAL A 225 15.94 2.17 -15.04
CA VAL A 225 17.17 1.42 -15.29
C VAL A 225 16.83 0.35 -16.34
N ASP A 226 17.61 0.24 -17.43
CA ASP A 226 17.51 -0.91 -18.35
C ASP A 226 18.12 -2.14 -17.66
N SER A 227 17.26 -2.97 -17.08
CA SER A 227 17.63 -4.25 -16.49
C SER A 227 17.85 -5.35 -17.54
N GLY A 228 17.59 -5.07 -18.82
CA GLY A 228 17.65 -6.03 -19.91
C GLY A 228 16.51 -7.05 -19.96
N ARG A 229 15.66 -7.09 -18.94
CA ARG A 229 14.77 -8.22 -18.63
C ARG A 229 13.33 -7.79 -18.41
N VAL A 230 12.39 -8.58 -18.94
CA VAL A 230 10.95 -8.33 -18.84
C VAL A 230 10.20 -9.55 -18.32
N ILE A 231 9.07 -9.30 -17.65
CA ILE A 231 8.02 -10.29 -17.40
C ILE A 231 6.93 -10.15 -18.47
N VAL A 232 6.39 -11.29 -18.90
CA VAL A 232 5.28 -11.41 -19.84
C VAL A 232 4.15 -12.16 -19.13
N GLU A 233 3.06 -11.47 -18.84
CA GLU A 233 1.92 -11.98 -18.07
C GLU A 233 0.69 -12.18 -18.97
N ARG A 234 -0.06 -13.27 -18.76
CA ARG A 234 -1.37 -13.44 -19.41
C ARG A 234 -2.29 -12.29 -18.99
N PHE A 235 -2.94 -11.64 -19.94
CA PHE A 235 -3.96 -10.65 -19.60
C PHE A 235 -5.11 -11.35 -18.87
N VAL A 236 -5.37 -10.94 -17.63
CA VAL A 236 -6.49 -11.43 -16.83
C VAL A 236 -7.72 -10.63 -17.25
N ASP A 237 -8.69 -11.30 -17.83
CA ASP A 237 -10.01 -10.75 -18.11
C ASP A 237 -10.78 -10.65 -16.78
N PHE A 238 -10.56 -9.58 -16.00
CA PHE A 238 -11.16 -9.39 -14.68
C PHE A 238 -12.40 -8.49 -14.70
N ASP A 239 -13.30 -8.68 -13.73
CA ASP A 239 -14.49 -7.85 -13.58
C ASP A 239 -14.15 -6.52 -12.86
N TYR A 240 -13.20 -6.56 -11.92
CA TYR A 240 -12.62 -5.40 -11.25
C TYR A 240 -11.26 -5.70 -10.61
N GLU A 241 -10.48 -4.64 -10.36
CA GLU A 241 -9.23 -4.64 -9.60
C GLU A 241 -9.44 -4.09 -8.18
N VAL A 242 -8.71 -4.62 -7.19
CA VAL A 242 -8.70 -4.10 -5.81
C VAL A 242 -7.31 -4.05 -5.19
N THR A 243 -7.12 -3.04 -4.34
CA THR A 243 -6.07 -3.03 -3.33
C THR A 243 -6.67 -3.48 -2.00
N LEU A 244 -6.17 -4.59 -1.43
CA LEU A 244 -6.52 -5.02 -0.09
C LEU A 244 -5.46 -4.56 0.91
N LEU A 245 -5.63 -3.35 1.45
CA LEU A 245 -4.73 -2.79 2.47
C LEU A 245 -4.67 -3.71 3.69
N THR A 246 -3.52 -4.35 3.85
CA THR A 246 -3.28 -5.41 4.84
C THR A 246 -2.27 -4.91 5.86
N VAL A 247 -2.67 -4.89 7.13
CA VAL A 247 -1.90 -4.30 8.23
C VAL A 247 -1.33 -5.41 9.09
N ARG A 248 0.00 -5.47 9.21
CA ARG A 248 0.69 -6.37 10.13
C ARG A 248 1.13 -5.56 11.35
N ALA A 249 0.47 -5.77 12.48
CA ALA A 249 0.68 -4.98 13.70
C ALA A 249 0.64 -5.85 14.96
N VAL A 250 1.20 -5.36 16.07
CA VAL A 250 1.21 -6.10 17.33
C VAL A 250 -0.18 -6.07 17.95
N ASP A 251 -0.72 -7.25 18.20
CA ASP A 251 -2.00 -7.40 18.89
C ASP A 251 -1.84 -7.05 20.39
N PRO A 252 -2.69 -6.18 20.96
CA PRO A 252 -2.55 -5.73 22.35
C PRO A 252 -2.88 -6.77 23.41
N GLU A 253 -3.65 -7.81 23.08
CA GLU A 253 -4.03 -8.87 24.03
C GLU A 253 -3.06 -10.05 23.98
N ALA A 254 -2.67 -10.47 22.77
CA ALA A 254 -1.71 -11.56 22.56
C ALA A 254 -0.24 -11.13 22.72
N GLY A 255 0.09 -9.86 22.44
CA GLY A 255 1.47 -9.37 22.40
C GLY A 255 2.33 -10.01 21.30
N GLU A 256 1.68 -10.51 20.25
CA GLU A 256 2.24 -11.15 19.04
C GLU A 256 1.92 -10.33 17.79
N LEU A 257 2.62 -10.59 16.69
CA LEU A 257 2.33 -9.96 15.40
C LEU A 257 1.10 -10.61 14.74
N ALA A 258 0.06 -9.81 14.47
CA ALA A 258 -1.19 -10.23 13.85
C ALA A 258 -1.44 -9.50 12.52
N THR A 259 -2.33 -10.05 11.70
CA THR A 259 -2.71 -9.51 10.38
C THR A 259 -4.17 -9.05 10.42
N TYR A 260 -4.38 -7.77 10.13
CA TYR A 260 -5.69 -7.11 10.01
C TYR A 260 -5.89 -6.66 8.55
N PHE A 261 -7.15 -6.56 8.11
CA PHE A 261 -7.50 -6.17 6.75
C PHE A 261 -8.45 -4.99 6.80
N CYS A 262 -8.17 -3.94 6.02
CA CYS A 262 -9.16 -2.92 5.73
C CYS A 262 -10.24 -3.51 4.80
N GLU A 263 -11.40 -2.85 4.69
CA GLU A 263 -12.37 -3.23 3.64
C GLU A 263 -11.74 -3.02 2.23
N PRO A 264 -12.08 -3.85 1.23
CA PRO A 264 -11.45 -3.79 -0.10
C PRO A 264 -11.56 -2.42 -0.75
N ILE A 265 -10.48 -1.93 -1.34
CA ILE A 265 -10.45 -0.66 -2.08
C ILE A 265 -10.48 -0.96 -3.57
N GLY A 266 -11.57 -0.60 -4.25
CA GLY A 266 -11.66 -0.62 -5.70
C GLY A 266 -10.97 0.59 -6.29
N HIS A 267 -10.42 0.45 -7.48
CA HIS A 267 -9.74 1.55 -8.17
C HIS A 267 -9.89 1.48 -9.69
N ARG A 268 -9.47 2.55 -10.35
CA ARG A 268 -9.30 2.62 -11.80
C ARG A 268 -7.95 3.25 -12.13
N GLN A 269 -7.06 2.46 -12.71
CA GLN A 269 -5.86 2.96 -13.38
C GLN A 269 -6.19 3.56 -14.76
N SER A 270 -5.31 4.42 -15.28
CA SER A 270 -5.29 4.88 -16.67
C SER A 270 -3.87 5.22 -17.08
N GLY A 271 -3.40 4.69 -18.21
CA GLY A 271 -2.01 4.89 -18.68
C GLY A 271 -0.92 4.34 -17.74
N GLY A 272 -1.28 3.50 -16.76
CA GLY A 272 -0.37 3.03 -15.70
C GLY A 272 -0.34 3.87 -14.42
N ASP A 273 -1.08 4.99 -14.38
CA ASP A 273 -1.24 5.84 -13.19
C ASP A 273 -2.63 5.64 -12.54
N TYR A 274 -2.67 5.72 -11.21
CA TYR A 274 -3.90 5.78 -10.41
C TYR A 274 -4.70 7.07 -10.70
N VAL A 275 -6.02 6.94 -10.95
CA VAL A 275 -6.92 8.08 -11.21
C VAL A 275 -7.99 8.27 -10.12
N GLU A 276 -8.63 7.18 -9.69
CA GLU A 276 -9.63 7.19 -8.62
C GLU A 276 -9.68 5.86 -7.86
N SER A 277 -10.11 5.91 -6.60
CA SER A 277 -10.44 4.73 -5.79
C SER A 277 -11.66 4.99 -4.92
N TRP A 278 -12.26 3.90 -4.43
CA TRP A 278 -13.42 3.90 -3.55
C TRP A 278 -13.38 2.74 -2.57
N GLN A 279 -13.97 2.94 -1.39
CA GLN A 279 -14.06 1.94 -0.34
C GLN A 279 -15.47 1.97 0.28
N PRO A 280 -16.14 0.81 0.49
CA PRO A 280 -15.70 -0.54 0.13
C PRO A 280 -16.02 -0.90 -1.33
N GLN A 281 -15.15 -1.64 -2.02
CA GLN A 281 -15.54 -2.33 -3.25
C GLN A 281 -16.47 -3.51 -2.92
N PRO A 282 -17.63 -3.63 -3.57
CA PRO A 282 -18.47 -4.81 -3.46
C PRO A 282 -17.74 -6.07 -3.94
N MET A 283 -17.71 -7.11 -3.10
CA MET A 283 -17.13 -8.42 -3.38
C MET A 283 -18.06 -9.53 -2.86
N SER A 284 -17.99 -10.73 -3.44
CA SER A 284 -18.64 -11.90 -2.84
C SER A 284 -17.92 -12.32 -1.54
N GLU A 285 -18.60 -13.06 -0.66
CA GLU A 285 -17.96 -13.61 0.55
C GLU A 285 -16.79 -14.57 0.20
N ILE A 286 -16.87 -15.26 -0.94
CA ILE A 286 -15.84 -16.20 -1.42
C ILE A 286 -14.64 -15.43 -1.96
N ALA A 287 -14.85 -14.39 -2.78
CA ALA A 287 -13.79 -13.54 -3.28
C ALA A 287 -13.10 -12.79 -2.13
N HIS A 288 -13.85 -12.18 -1.20
CA HIS A 288 -13.28 -11.49 -0.04
C HIS A 288 -12.60 -12.47 0.96
N GLY A 289 -13.09 -13.71 1.09
CA GLY A 289 -12.40 -14.78 1.81
C GLY A 289 -11.05 -15.15 1.17
N THR A 290 -11.04 -15.32 -0.14
CA THR A 290 -9.85 -15.67 -0.93
C THR A 290 -8.82 -14.55 -0.95
N ALA A 291 -9.25 -13.30 -1.16
CA ALA A 291 -8.42 -12.10 -1.14
C ALA A 291 -7.65 -11.96 0.18
N ARG A 292 -8.34 -12.09 1.33
CA ARG A 292 -7.69 -12.06 2.66
C ARG A 292 -6.72 -13.23 2.87
N SER A 293 -7.03 -14.41 2.32
CA SER A 293 -6.12 -15.57 2.36
C SER A 293 -4.85 -15.33 1.55
N ILE A 294 -4.97 -14.81 0.32
CA ILE A 294 -3.83 -14.43 -0.54
C ILE A 294 -2.97 -13.36 0.15
N ALA A 295 -3.61 -12.27 0.59
CA ALA A 295 -2.95 -11.17 1.27
C ALA A 295 -2.22 -11.62 2.54
N ALA A 296 -2.85 -12.41 3.41
CA ALA A 296 -2.20 -12.97 4.59
C ALA A 296 -0.94 -13.75 4.25
N ARG A 297 -0.98 -14.59 3.21
CA ARG A 297 0.13 -15.48 2.84
C ARG A 297 1.32 -14.68 2.30
N ILE A 298 1.09 -13.69 1.43
CA ILE A 298 2.18 -12.90 0.86
C ILE A 298 2.83 -11.96 1.90
N VAL A 299 2.05 -11.21 2.70
CA VAL A 299 2.63 -10.28 3.69
C VAL A 299 3.37 -11.01 4.82
N ASN A 300 2.94 -12.23 5.16
CA ASN A 300 3.65 -13.07 6.12
C ASN A 300 5.02 -13.53 5.60
N ALA A 301 5.19 -13.70 4.29
CA ALA A 301 6.46 -14.11 3.66
C ALA A 301 7.45 -12.94 3.44
N LEU A 302 6.96 -11.69 3.45
CA LEU A 302 7.77 -10.46 3.38
C LEU A 302 8.35 -10.02 4.75
N GLY A 303 8.07 -10.75 5.83
CA GLY A 303 8.84 -10.66 7.07
C GLY A 303 10.06 -11.58 7.06
N ASP A 304 11.04 -11.29 7.93
CA ASP A 304 12.13 -12.21 8.23
C ASP A 304 11.79 -13.05 9.48
N PRO A 305 11.76 -14.40 9.40
CA PRO A 305 11.60 -15.29 10.56
C PRO A 305 12.89 -15.52 11.38
N ALA A 306 13.99 -14.80 11.11
CA ALA A 306 15.26 -14.93 11.82
C ALA A 306 15.15 -14.74 13.35
N ARG A 307 16.10 -15.31 14.10
CA ARG A 307 16.10 -15.31 15.58
C ARG A 307 16.31 -13.90 16.15
N GLY A 308 15.21 -13.26 16.50
CA GLY A 308 15.13 -11.89 17.03
C GLY A 308 13.99 -11.11 16.36
N ALA A 309 13.71 -11.43 15.11
CA ALA A 309 12.77 -10.76 14.22
C ALA A 309 11.28 -11.12 14.48
N ARG A 310 10.87 -11.36 15.74
CA ARG A 310 9.49 -11.71 16.13
C ARG A 310 8.43 -10.71 15.64
N PHE A 311 8.85 -9.46 15.43
CA PHE A 311 8.01 -8.36 14.96
C PHE A 311 8.40 -7.86 13.55
N SER A 312 9.19 -8.62 12.80
CA SER A 312 9.51 -8.32 11.39
C SER A 312 8.34 -8.66 10.48
N GLY A 313 8.27 -7.99 9.33
CA GLY A 313 7.10 -8.03 8.46
C GLY A 313 5.93 -7.22 9.02
N ARG A 314 6.17 -6.22 9.88
CA ARG A 314 5.13 -5.30 10.39
C ARG A 314 5.06 -4.03 9.54
N GLY A 315 3.89 -3.40 9.48
CA GLY A 315 3.61 -2.26 8.62
C GLY A 315 2.24 -2.35 7.95
N VAL A 316 2.09 -1.61 6.86
CA VAL A 316 0.94 -1.68 5.93
C VAL A 316 1.45 -2.14 4.57
N PHE A 317 0.68 -3.01 3.93
CA PHE A 317 0.95 -3.55 2.61
C PHE A 317 -0.25 -3.29 1.68
N GLY A 318 0.00 -2.66 0.54
CA GLY A 318 -0.97 -2.61 -0.56
C GLY A 318 -0.88 -3.88 -1.39
N VAL A 319 -1.77 -4.85 -1.15
CA VAL A 319 -1.84 -6.10 -1.93
C VAL A 319 -2.79 -5.89 -3.10
N GLU A 320 -2.29 -5.92 -4.34
CA GLU A 320 -3.08 -5.73 -5.55
C GLU A 320 -3.60 -7.06 -6.11
N LEU A 321 -4.91 -7.11 -6.38
CA LEU A 321 -5.64 -8.32 -6.74
C LEU A 321 -6.58 -8.05 -7.92
N PHE A 322 -6.61 -8.98 -8.89
CA PHE A 322 -7.63 -9.02 -9.94
C PHE A 322 -8.73 -10.01 -9.56
N VAL A 323 -10.00 -9.66 -9.81
CA VAL A 323 -11.15 -10.47 -9.40
C VAL A 323 -12.04 -10.80 -10.60
N LYS A 324 -12.40 -12.07 -10.78
CA LYS A 324 -13.39 -12.52 -11.76
C LYS A 324 -14.41 -13.44 -11.08
N GLY A 325 -15.61 -12.94 -10.83
CA GLY A 325 -16.63 -13.61 -10.02
C GLY A 325 -16.10 -13.92 -8.61
N ASP A 326 -15.88 -15.20 -8.34
CA ASP A 326 -15.30 -15.72 -7.09
C ASP A 326 -13.79 -16.01 -7.18
N GLU A 327 -13.20 -15.97 -8.38
CA GLU A 327 -11.76 -16.18 -8.59
C GLU A 327 -10.96 -14.90 -8.29
N VAL A 328 -9.85 -15.03 -7.57
CA VAL A 328 -8.99 -13.90 -7.17
C VAL A 328 -7.54 -14.24 -7.49
N PHE A 329 -6.88 -13.36 -8.25
CA PHE A 329 -5.51 -13.51 -8.71
C PHE A 329 -4.63 -12.43 -8.07
N PHE A 330 -3.46 -12.82 -7.57
CA PHE A 330 -2.43 -11.90 -7.10
C PHE A 330 -1.72 -11.23 -8.27
N SER A 331 -1.68 -9.89 -8.27
CA SER A 331 -0.91 -9.08 -9.21
C SER A 331 0.48 -8.79 -8.67
N GLU A 332 0.54 -7.96 -7.62
CA GLU A 332 1.76 -7.51 -6.94
C GLU A 332 1.45 -7.01 -5.51
N VAL A 333 2.47 -6.57 -4.77
CA VAL A 333 2.29 -5.99 -3.43
C VAL A 333 3.33 -4.91 -3.15
N SER A 334 2.84 -3.73 -2.74
CA SER A 334 3.68 -2.68 -2.15
C SER A 334 3.91 -2.96 -0.66
N PRO A 335 5.16 -2.97 -0.15
CA PRO A 335 5.50 -3.24 1.26
C PRO A 335 5.27 -2.03 2.19
N ARG A 336 4.46 -1.07 1.74
CA ARG A 336 4.32 0.30 2.23
C ARG A 336 2.87 0.79 1.99
N PRO A 337 2.48 1.98 2.47
CA PRO A 337 1.23 2.63 2.05
C PRO A 337 1.10 2.70 0.51
N HIS A 338 -0.12 2.70 0.01
CA HIS A 338 -0.43 2.61 -1.42
C HIS A 338 -1.27 3.79 -1.91
N ASP A 339 -1.07 4.31 -3.12
CA ASP A 339 -1.75 5.56 -3.51
C ASP A 339 -3.26 5.42 -3.73
N THR A 340 -3.74 4.22 -4.09
CA THR A 340 -5.17 3.85 -4.02
C THR A 340 -5.74 3.97 -2.60
N GLY A 341 -4.89 3.80 -1.58
CA GLY A 341 -5.18 3.91 -0.15
C GLY A 341 -5.41 5.34 0.37
N LEU A 342 -5.13 6.38 -0.44
CA LEU A 342 -5.43 7.79 -0.11
C LEU A 342 -6.91 8.01 0.26
N VAL A 343 -7.82 7.16 -0.23
CA VAL A 343 -9.24 7.13 0.18
C VAL A 343 -9.44 6.97 1.69
N THR A 344 -8.51 6.30 2.38
CA THR A 344 -8.56 6.09 3.85
C THR A 344 -8.44 7.37 4.67
N LEU A 345 -8.01 8.48 4.05
CA LEU A 345 -8.05 9.82 4.65
C LEU A 345 -9.50 10.34 4.86
N ALA A 346 -10.48 9.76 4.19
CA ALA A 346 -11.91 10.08 4.34
C ALA A 346 -12.73 8.91 4.93
N THR A 347 -12.38 7.66 4.62
CA THR A 347 -13.22 6.49 4.93
C THR A 347 -12.94 5.82 6.27
N GLN A 348 -11.78 6.04 6.89
CA GLN A 348 -11.35 5.34 8.10
C GLN A 348 -10.97 6.30 9.24
N ARG A 349 -11.15 5.85 10.48
CA ARG A 349 -10.73 6.60 11.70
C ARG A 349 -9.21 6.56 11.92
N LEU A 350 -8.52 5.66 11.23
CA LEU A 350 -7.07 5.69 11.01
C LEU A 350 -6.86 5.53 9.51
N SER A 351 -6.24 6.53 8.91
CA SER A 351 -5.71 6.42 7.55
C SER A 351 -4.65 5.31 7.48
N GLU A 352 -4.34 4.83 6.28
CA GLU A 352 -3.26 3.85 6.08
C GLU A 352 -1.91 4.34 6.64
N PHE A 353 -1.67 5.64 6.63
CA PHE A 353 -0.46 6.28 7.14
C PHE A 353 -0.39 6.20 8.67
N GLU A 354 -1.52 6.37 9.34
CA GLU A 354 -1.65 6.21 10.80
C GLU A 354 -1.66 4.75 11.23
N LEU A 355 -2.19 3.85 10.38
CA LEU A 355 -2.05 2.39 10.55
C LEU A 355 -0.59 1.96 10.40
N HIS A 356 0.13 2.48 9.41
CA HIS A 356 1.55 2.20 9.19
C HIS A 356 2.41 2.74 10.33
N ALA A 357 2.24 4.01 10.70
CA ALA A 357 2.94 4.61 11.84
C ALA A 357 2.71 3.83 13.15
N ARG A 358 1.48 3.40 13.42
CA ARG A 358 1.17 2.55 14.59
C ARG A 358 1.82 1.17 14.48
N ALA A 359 1.73 0.51 13.33
CA ALA A 359 2.32 -0.80 13.10
C ALA A 359 3.85 -0.79 13.28
N VAL A 360 4.55 0.20 12.71
CA VAL A 360 6.00 0.43 12.89
C VAL A 360 6.39 0.50 14.35
N LEU A 361 5.66 1.31 15.12
CA LEU A 361 5.89 1.54 16.55
C LEU A 361 5.35 0.41 17.46
N GLY A 362 4.65 -0.58 16.89
CA GLY A 362 3.98 -1.66 17.63
C GLY A 362 2.80 -1.20 18.50
N LEU A 363 2.16 -0.09 18.13
CA LEU A 363 0.97 0.45 18.79
C LEU A 363 -0.31 -0.20 18.23
N PRO A 364 -1.40 -0.26 19.02
CA PRO A 364 -2.65 -0.88 18.58
C PRO A 364 -3.27 -0.19 17.36
N VAL A 365 -3.63 -1.00 16.36
CA VAL A 365 -4.33 -0.61 15.14
C VAL A 365 -5.82 -0.89 15.22
N ASN A 366 -6.60 -0.30 14.30
CA ASN A 366 -8.04 -0.47 14.18
C ASN A 366 -8.41 -0.05 12.75
N VAL A 367 -8.90 -1.00 11.96
CA VAL A 367 -9.05 -0.92 10.49
C VAL A 367 -10.50 -0.66 10.06
N ASP A 368 -11.33 -0.22 11.00
CA ASP A 368 -12.78 -0.08 10.80
C ASP A 368 -13.11 1.00 9.76
N LEU A 369 -13.91 0.62 8.76
CA LEU A 369 -14.57 1.53 7.85
C LEU A 369 -15.59 2.39 8.62
N VAL A 370 -15.46 3.72 8.52
CA VAL A 370 -16.34 4.70 9.18
C VAL A 370 -17.47 5.15 8.25
N SER A 371 -17.20 5.28 6.96
CA SER A 371 -18.19 5.69 5.94
C SER A 371 -17.75 5.25 4.54
N PRO A 372 -18.70 4.99 3.62
CA PRO A 372 -18.38 4.86 2.20
C PRO A 372 -17.72 6.14 1.69
N GLY A 373 -16.69 5.99 0.87
CA GLY A 373 -15.92 7.13 0.37
C GLY A 373 -15.10 6.81 -0.86
N ALA A 374 -14.53 7.86 -1.44
CA ALA A 374 -13.75 7.81 -2.66
C ALA A 374 -12.69 8.92 -2.69
N SER A 375 -11.71 8.75 -3.56
CA SER A 375 -10.71 9.78 -3.85
C SER A 375 -10.42 9.87 -5.34
N ALA A 376 -10.14 11.08 -5.81
CA ALA A 376 -9.88 11.41 -7.22
C ALA A 376 -8.67 12.35 -7.34
N VAL A 377 -7.77 12.06 -8.27
CA VAL A 377 -6.51 12.79 -8.39
C VAL A 377 -6.66 14.20 -8.98
N ILE A 378 -5.81 15.11 -8.52
CA ILE A 378 -5.63 16.46 -9.08
C ILE A 378 -4.30 16.45 -9.82
N TYR A 379 -4.34 16.45 -11.16
CA TYR A 379 -3.15 16.53 -12.01
C TYR A 379 -2.60 17.96 -12.10
N GLY A 380 -1.31 18.08 -12.41
CA GLY A 380 -0.61 19.35 -12.50
C GLY A 380 -0.89 20.17 -13.76
N GLN A 381 -1.23 19.52 -14.88
CA GLN A 381 -1.61 20.09 -16.19
C GLN A 381 -0.56 20.97 -16.90
N HIS A 382 0.36 21.60 -16.16
CA HIS A 382 1.46 22.43 -16.68
C HIS A 382 2.80 21.74 -16.46
N ASP A 383 3.77 21.95 -17.36
CA ASP A 383 5.17 21.51 -17.20
C ASP A 383 6.03 22.65 -16.63
N GLU A 384 5.66 23.14 -15.44
CA GLU A 384 6.26 24.33 -14.81
C GLU A 384 6.64 24.14 -13.33
N PRO A 385 7.69 24.84 -12.84
CA PRO A 385 7.94 25.00 -11.40
C PRO A 385 6.90 25.94 -10.74
N ALA A 386 6.64 25.73 -9.45
CA ALA A 386 5.84 26.64 -8.61
C ALA A 386 4.41 26.97 -9.14
N ILE A 387 3.71 25.97 -9.69
CA ILE A 387 2.29 26.11 -10.04
C ILE A 387 1.42 26.51 -8.83
N ARG A 388 0.26 27.10 -9.12
CA ARG A 388 -0.74 27.53 -8.13
C ARG A 388 -2.06 26.80 -8.35
N PHE A 389 -2.98 26.90 -7.39
CA PHE A 389 -4.29 26.26 -7.46
C PHE A 389 -5.40 27.28 -7.19
N ALA A 390 -6.33 27.41 -8.13
CA ALA A 390 -7.61 28.11 -7.95
C ALA A 390 -8.76 27.09 -7.76
N GLY A 391 -9.97 27.56 -7.44
CA GLY A 391 -11.13 26.68 -7.25
C GLY A 391 -11.13 25.87 -5.94
N VAL A 392 -10.14 26.08 -5.08
CA VAL A 392 -9.93 25.35 -3.82
C VAL A 392 -11.07 25.59 -2.82
N ALA A 393 -11.61 26.82 -2.77
CA ALA A 393 -12.74 27.13 -1.89
C ALA A 393 -14.05 26.50 -2.41
N GLU A 394 -14.25 26.53 -3.72
CA GLU A 394 -15.39 26.01 -4.46
C GLU A 394 -15.49 24.48 -4.37
N ALA A 395 -14.34 23.80 -4.41
CA ALA A 395 -14.23 22.36 -4.16
C ALA A 395 -14.62 21.97 -2.72
N LEU A 396 -14.25 22.81 -1.73
CA LEU A 396 -14.52 22.60 -0.30
C LEU A 396 -15.91 23.09 0.18
N VAL A 397 -16.82 23.47 -0.72
CA VAL A 397 -18.19 23.87 -0.37
C VAL A 397 -19.03 22.70 0.18
N ASP A 398 -18.75 21.46 -0.21
CA ASP A 398 -19.39 20.28 0.37
C ASP A 398 -18.62 19.82 1.63
N PRO A 399 -19.21 19.86 2.84
CA PRO A 399 -18.52 19.48 4.08
C PRO A 399 -18.19 17.98 4.19
N ARG A 400 -18.51 17.17 3.17
CA ARG A 400 -18.04 15.78 3.02
C ARG A 400 -16.80 15.62 2.15
N VAL A 401 -16.30 16.71 1.56
CA VAL A 401 -15.11 16.77 0.72
C VAL A 401 -13.95 17.37 1.51
N ASP A 402 -12.75 16.85 1.29
CA ASP A 402 -11.49 17.40 1.78
C ASP A 402 -10.41 17.28 0.68
N LEU A 403 -9.34 18.07 0.77
CA LEU A 403 -8.29 18.18 -0.25
C LEU A 403 -6.90 17.94 0.35
N ARG A 404 -6.03 17.24 -0.38
CA ARG A 404 -4.58 17.21 -0.13
C ARG A 404 -3.86 17.75 -1.34
N LEU A 405 -3.34 18.98 -1.24
CA LEU A 405 -2.41 19.54 -2.21
C LEU A 405 -1.00 19.23 -1.73
N PHE A 406 -0.26 18.40 -2.47
CA PHE A 406 0.95 17.77 -1.94
C PHE A 406 2.13 18.74 -1.78
N GLY A 407 2.09 19.89 -2.46
CA GLY A 407 3.14 20.91 -2.40
C GLY A 407 4.38 20.55 -3.21
N LYS A 408 4.28 19.61 -4.17
CA LYS A 408 5.40 19.25 -5.07
C LYS A 408 5.93 20.53 -5.76
N PRO A 409 7.25 20.80 -5.76
CA PRO A 409 7.81 22.09 -6.17
C PRO A 409 7.73 22.35 -7.68
N GLU A 410 7.47 21.30 -8.46
CA GLU A 410 7.41 21.31 -9.92
C GLU A 410 6.27 20.41 -10.38
N SER A 411 5.61 20.83 -11.45
CA SER A 411 4.50 20.15 -12.11
C SER A 411 4.96 19.52 -13.41
N PHE A 412 4.28 18.44 -13.81
CA PHE A 412 4.20 18.00 -15.21
C PHE A 412 2.73 17.75 -15.56
N ALA A 413 2.38 17.71 -16.84
CA ALA A 413 1.01 17.55 -17.33
C ALA A 413 0.22 16.44 -16.59
N THR A 414 0.80 15.23 -16.48
CA THR A 414 0.23 14.08 -15.77
C THR A 414 0.79 13.86 -14.36
N ARG A 415 1.63 14.76 -13.82
CA ARG A 415 2.10 14.64 -12.44
C ARG A 415 0.91 14.83 -11.51
N ARG A 416 0.60 13.84 -10.68
CA ARG A 416 -0.39 13.97 -9.60
C ARG A 416 0.11 15.00 -8.59
N MET A 417 -0.53 16.17 -8.50
CA MET A 417 -0.14 17.28 -7.62
C MET A 417 -0.99 17.37 -6.35
N GLY A 418 -2.16 16.73 -6.35
CA GLY A 418 -2.98 16.53 -5.17
C GLY A 418 -4.00 15.41 -5.33
N VAL A 419 -4.90 15.30 -4.36
CA VAL A 419 -6.06 14.41 -4.39
C VAL A 419 -7.23 15.09 -3.68
N ALA A 420 -8.44 14.95 -4.21
CA ALA A 420 -9.67 15.23 -3.50
C ALA A 420 -10.20 13.93 -2.88
N VAL A 421 -10.61 13.97 -1.62
CA VAL A 421 -11.18 12.82 -0.90
C VAL A 421 -12.60 13.17 -0.46
N ALA A 422 -13.54 12.23 -0.50
CA ALA A 422 -14.93 12.48 -0.18
C ALA A 422 -15.63 11.29 0.49
N THR A 423 -16.62 11.58 1.32
CA THR A 423 -17.58 10.59 1.86
C THR A 423 -18.95 10.73 1.19
N GLY A 424 -19.69 9.62 1.09
CA GLY A 424 -21.00 9.56 0.45
C GLY A 424 -22.02 8.73 1.23
N THR A 425 -23.26 8.67 0.72
CA THR A 425 -24.24 7.65 1.16
C THR A 425 -23.83 6.24 0.77
N ASP A 426 -23.03 6.14 -0.28
CA ASP A 426 -22.55 4.98 -0.99
C ASP A 426 -21.27 5.38 -1.75
N THR A 427 -20.59 4.41 -2.37
CA THR A 427 -19.35 4.66 -3.11
C THR A 427 -19.55 5.53 -4.36
N ASP A 428 -20.70 5.45 -5.03
CA ASP A 428 -20.91 6.20 -6.27
C ASP A 428 -21.25 7.67 -5.99
N ASP A 429 -21.97 7.96 -4.90
CA ASP A 429 -22.13 9.30 -4.35
C ASP A 429 -20.78 9.91 -3.95
N ALA A 430 -19.93 9.13 -3.28
CA ALA A 430 -18.59 9.57 -2.93
C ALA A 430 -17.71 9.83 -4.16
N ARG A 431 -17.72 8.94 -5.17
CA ARG A 431 -16.96 9.10 -6.42
C ARG A 431 -17.39 10.36 -7.18
N ARG A 432 -18.70 10.60 -7.31
CA ARG A 432 -19.23 11.84 -7.90
C ARG A 432 -18.77 13.08 -7.14
N ARG A 433 -18.73 13.06 -5.80
CA ARG A 433 -18.21 14.16 -4.97
C ARG A 433 -16.72 14.38 -5.17
N ALA A 434 -15.90 13.34 -5.07
CA ALA A 434 -14.45 13.42 -5.21
C ALA A 434 -14.05 13.90 -6.62
N ALA A 435 -14.65 13.34 -7.67
CA ALA A 435 -14.40 13.74 -9.05
C ALA A 435 -14.83 15.20 -9.32
N ARG A 436 -16.00 15.64 -8.84
CA ARG A 436 -16.43 17.05 -8.92
C ARG A 436 -15.47 17.98 -8.19
N ALA A 437 -15.01 17.59 -6.99
CA ALA A 437 -14.09 18.39 -6.20
C ALA A 437 -12.70 18.51 -6.86
N ALA A 438 -12.15 17.41 -7.37
CA ALA A 438 -10.89 17.41 -8.10
C ALA A 438 -10.99 18.26 -9.38
N GLY A 439 -12.09 18.13 -10.14
CA GLY A 439 -12.34 18.92 -11.35
C GLY A 439 -12.67 20.40 -11.12
N LEU A 440 -12.93 20.82 -9.87
CA LEU A 440 -13.05 22.23 -9.50
C LEU A 440 -11.70 22.87 -9.17
N VAL A 441 -10.69 22.09 -8.77
CA VAL A 441 -9.35 22.62 -8.50
C VAL A 441 -8.62 22.84 -9.83
N ILE A 442 -8.36 24.11 -10.16
CA ILE A 442 -7.72 24.51 -11.42
C ILE A 442 -6.22 24.77 -11.16
N PRO A 443 -5.31 23.97 -11.74
CA PRO A 443 -3.89 24.28 -11.77
C PRO A 443 -3.62 25.51 -12.65
N LEU A 444 -2.80 26.43 -12.15
CA LEU A 444 -2.35 27.63 -12.86
C LEU A 444 -0.83 27.62 -12.97
N GLY A 445 -0.30 28.00 -14.12
CA GLY A 445 1.14 28.23 -14.32
C GLY A 445 1.65 29.33 -13.39
N ALA A 446 2.96 29.46 -13.23
CA ALA A 446 3.56 30.39 -12.26
C ALA A 446 3.19 31.87 -12.52
N ALA A 447 2.99 32.24 -13.78
CA ALA A 447 2.74 33.61 -14.23
C ALA A 447 1.27 33.96 -14.51
N ASP A 448 0.36 32.99 -14.54
CA ASP A 448 -1.05 33.19 -14.93
C ASP A 448 -1.78 34.24 -14.07
N PRO A 449 -2.71 35.02 -14.65
CA PRO A 449 -3.63 35.83 -13.85
C PRO A 449 -4.47 34.91 -12.97
N ALA A 450 -4.68 35.31 -11.71
CA ALA A 450 -5.71 34.66 -10.90
C ALA A 450 -7.07 34.86 -11.58
N PRO A 451 -7.99 33.87 -11.57
CA PRO A 451 -9.37 34.11 -11.97
C PRO A 451 -9.96 35.21 -11.08
N ALA A 452 -10.87 36.02 -11.64
CA ALA A 452 -11.52 37.09 -10.89
C ALA A 452 -12.30 36.51 -9.70
N ASP A 453 -12.27 37.22 -8.57
CA ASP A 453 -13.04 36.84 -7.38
C ASP A 453 -14.52 36.59 -7.76
N PRO A 454 -15.14 35.50 -7.29
CA PRO A 454 -16.54 35.22 -7.58
C PRO A 454 -17.41 36.35 -7.01
N ASP A 455 -18.29 36.92 -7.86
CA ASP A 455 -19.18 38.01 -7.47
C ASP A 455 -20.02 37.60 -6.24
N PRO A 456 -19.86 38.25 -5.07
CA PRO A 456 -20.58 37.88 -3.85
C PRO A 456 -22.09 38.17 -3.91
N THR A 457 -22.57 38.75 -5.02
CA THR A 457 -23.99 38.96 -5.34
C THR A 457 -24.50 38.09 -6.50
N GLY A 458 -23.61 37.33 -7.16
CA GLY A 458 -23.98 36.38 -8.20
C GLY A 458 -24.65 35.11 -7.65
N PRO A 459 -25.44 34.39 -8.45
CA PRO A 459 -25.83 33.02 -8.10
C PRO A 459 -24.57 32.15 -8.03
N GLY A 460 -24.45 31.32 -6.99
CA GLY A 460 -23.32 30.40 -6.83
C GLY A 460 -23.16 29.46 -8.04
N PRO A 461 -21.94 28.96 -8.32
CA PRO A 461 -21.64 28.20 -9.52
C PRO A 461 -22.58 27.01 -9.68
N ALA A 462 -23.28 26.96 -10.81
CA ALA A 462 -24.22 25.90 -11.11
C ALA A 462 -23.51 24.55 -11.04
N VAL A 463 -24.00 23.65 -10.20
CA VAL A 463 -23.59 22.24 -10.24
C VAL A 463 -24.08 21.70 -11.60
N PRO A 464 -23.19 21.17 -12.46
CA PRO A 464 -23.66 20.45 -13.63
C PRO A 464 -24.40 19.20 -13.15
N ASP A 465 -25.66 19.05 -13.53
CA ASP A 465 -26.39 17.81 -13.28
C ASP A 465 -25.65 16.65 -13.96
N PRO A 466 -25.45 15.50 -13.28
CA PRO A 466 -25.01 14.30 -13.95
C PRO A 466 -26.10 13.90 -14.95
N ALA A 467 -25.70 13.63 -16.21
CA ALA A 467 -26.66 13.27 -17.24
C ALA A 467 -27.49 12.04 -16.85
N GLU A 468 -28.81 12.13 -16.98
CA GLU A 468 -29.72 11.01 -16.74
C GLU A 468 -29.63 10.01 -17.90
N ASP A 469 -28.79 8.98 -17.76
CA ASP A 469 -28.81 7.81 -18.64
C ASP A 469 -30.13 7.02 -18.43
N GLU A 470 -31.16 7.34 -19.21
CA GLU A 470 -32.45 6.61 -19.26
C GLU A 470 -32.28 5.21 -19.91
N ALA A 471 -31.52 4.33 -19.26
CA ALA A 471 -31.32 2.92 -19.62
C ALA A 471 -32.07 1.96 -18.67
N GLY A 472 -33.33 2.27 -18.34
CA GLY A 472 -34.02 1.71 -17.16
C GLY A 472 -35.49 1.30 -17.32
N ARG A 473 -35.88 0.60 -18.40
CA ARG A 473 -37.25 0.07 -18.57
C ARG A 473 -37.32 -1.43 -18.85
N SER A 474 -37.66 -2.20 -17.81
CA SER A 474 -38.07 -3.61 -17.94
C SER A 474 -39.38 -3.77 -18.75
N PRO A 475 -39.56 -4.89 -19.48
CA PRO A 475 -40.63 -5.02 -20.45
C PRO A 475 -42.00 -5.34 -19.83
N ALA A 476 -43.03 -4.64 -20.31
CA ALA A 476 -44.44 -5.03 -20.19
C ALA A 476 -45.08 -4.85 -21.57
N GLY A 477 -45.52 -5.96 -22.20
CA GLY A 477 -45.92 -5.95 -23.61
C GLY A 477 -47.41 -5.71 -23.85
N SER A 478 -47.74 -5.15 -25.02
CA SER A 478 -48.89 -5.62 -25.82
C SER A 478 -48.86 -5.11 -27.27
N SER A 479 -49.13 -6.04 -28.18
CA SER A 479 -49.55 -5.92 -29.59
C SER A 479 -49.93 -4.53 -30.16
N SER A 480 -49.32 -4.15 -31.29
CA SER A 480 -50.01 -4.09 -32.61
C SER A 480 -49.05 -3.73 -33.75
N GLU A 481 -49.30 -4.26 -34.96
CA GLU A 481 -48.57 -3.93 -36.19
C GLU A 481 -49.40 -2.97 -37.08
N GLY A 482 -48.72 -2.07 -37.82
CA GLY A 482 -49.37 -1.18 -38.80
C GLY A 482 -48.40 -0.13 -39.37
N PRO A 483 -47.91 -0.25 -40.62
CA PRO A 483 -46.84 0.61 -41.14
C PRO A 483 -47.33 1.76 -42.04
N SER A 484 -46.58 2.87 -42.08
CA SER A 484 -46.71 3.91 -43.14
C SER A 484 -45.41 4.70 -43.41
N SER A 485 -44.74 4.32 -44.50
CA SER A 485 -44.09 5.19 -45.51
C SER A 485 -43.69 6.66 -45.18
N GLY A 486 -42.39 6.95 -45.33
CA GLY A 486 -41.86 8.09 -46.11
C GLY A 486 -41.83 9.50 -45.47
N ALA A 487 -40.97 10.43 -45.93
CA ALA A 487 -39.92 10.32 -46.95
C ALA A 487 -38.89 11.48 -46.87
N GLU A 488 -37.79 11.31 -47.62
CA GLU A 488 -36.86 12.34 -48.16
C GLU A 488 -35.87 13.12 -47.25
N SER A 489 -34.79 13.53 -47.91
CA SER A 489 -33.62 14.31 -47.44
C SER A 489 -33.81 15.82 -47.79
N ALA A 490 -32.92 16.80 -47.57
CA ALA A 490 -31.45 16.84 -47.67
C ALA A 490 -30.87 18.09 -46.91
N PRO A 491 -29.66 18.67 -47.19
CA PRO A 491 -28.57 18.63 -46.20
C PRO A 491 -27.85 19.97 -45.91
N LEU A 492 -26.69 19.88 -45.23
CA LEU A 492 -25.63 20.88 -44.98
C LEU A 492 -25.81 21.90 -43.85
N ALA A 493 -24.98 21.76 -42.81
CA ALA A 493 -23.86 22.68 -42.59
C ALA A 493 -22.68 21.90 -41.94
N ASP A 494 -21.44 22.29 -42.23
CA ASP A 494 -20.21 21.67 -41.75
C ASP A 494 -19.31 22.72 -41.08
N THR A 495 -18.99 22.53 -39.81
CA THR A 495 -17.89 23.17 -39.07
C THR A 495 -17.63 22.41 -37.76
N GLY A 496 -16.37 22.11 -37.43
CA GLY A 496 -15.94 21.89 -36.04
C GLY A 496 -15.10 20.62 -35.79
N ASP A 497 -13.91 20.85 -35.23
CA ASP A 497 -12.91 19.90 -34.73
C ASP A 497 -13.34 18.47 -34.36
N LYS A 498 -12.48 17.52 -34.73
CA LYS A 498 -12.45 16.16 -34.17
C LYS A 498 -11.15 15.92 -33.41
N THR A 499 -11.21 16.10 -32.09
CA THR A 499 -10.31 15.39 -31.17
C THR A 499 -10.92 14.02 -30.90
N GLU A 500 -10.36 12.95 -31.46
CA GLU A 500 -10.91 11.60 -31.28
C GLU A 500 -10.51 11.04 -29.91
N PHE A 501 -11.49 10.95 -29.01
CA PHE A 501 -11.38 10.19 -27.77
C PHE A 501 -11.57 8.71 -28.07
N ILE A 502 -10.52 7.90 -27.86
CA ILE A 502 -10.64 6.44 -27.95
C ILE A 502 -11.38 5.95 -26.70
N VAL A 503 -12.60 5.48 -26.90
CA VAL A 503 -13.41 4.76 -25.90
C VAL A 503 -13.65 3.36 -26.46
N ASP A 504 -12.90 2.37 -25.96
CA ASP A 504 -13.08 0.97 -26.35
C ASP A 504 -14.38 0.39 -25.77
N GLN A 505 -15.47 0.58 -26.49
CA GLN A 505 -16.75 -0.07 -26.28
C GLN A 505 -16.70 -1.49 -26.86
N VAL A 506 -16.48 -2.49 -26.00
CA VAL A 506 -16.53 -3.91 -26.40
C VAL A 506 -17.95 -4.27 -26.83
N THR A 507 -18.12 -4.60 -28.12
CA THR A 507 -19.34 -5.24 -28.64
C THR A 507 -18.95 -6.44 -29.49
N LEU A 508 -19.34 -7.65 -29.07
CA LEU A 508 -19.08 -8.89 -29.80
C LEU A 508 -20.41 -9.49 -30.28
N ASP A 509 -20.60 -9.52 -31.59
CA ASP A 509 -21.75 -10.12 -32.25
C ASP A 509 -21.73 -11.66 -32.07
N ALA A 510 -22.82 -12.21 -31.54
CA ALA A 510 -22.97 -13.65 -31.35
C ALA A 510 -23.30 -14.38 -32.67
N ARG A 511 -22.71 -15.56 -32.88
CA ARG A 511 -23.17 -16.56 -33.86
C ARG A 511 -23.08 -17.97 -33.27
N GLU A 512 -24.23 -18.62 -33.16
CA GLU A 512 -24.39 -20.07 -32.97
C GLU A 512 -23.81 -20.77 -34.23
N ASP A 513 -23.32 -22.01 -34.23
CA ASP A 513 -23.83 -23.28 -33.67
C ASP A 513 -22.72 -24.38 -33.85
N PRO A 514 -22.83 -25.65 -33.39
CA PRO A 514 -23.66 -26.24 -32.35
C PRO A 514 -22.86 -27.13 -31.34
N VAL A 515 -23.57 -27.80 -30.41
CA VAL A 515 -23.03 -28.60 -29.28
C VAL A 515 -22.59 -30.04 -29.64
N THR A 516 -21.46 -30.51 -29.07
CA THR A 516 -21.27 -31.92 -28.63
C THR A 516 -20.43 -32.04 -27.34
N GLU A 517 -20.94 -32.75 -26.33
CA GLU A 517 -20.26 -33.14 -25.08
C GLU A 517 -19.61 -34.56 -25.18
N PRO A 518 -18.97 -35.12 -24.13
CA PRO A 518 -17.82 -34.61 -23.35
C PRO A 518 -16.70 -35.68 -23.23
N HIS A 519 -15.56 -35.39 -22.57
CA HIS A 519 -14.98 -36.23 -21.49
C HIS A 519 -13.55 -35.87 -21.04
N ALA A 520 -13.34 -35.98 -19.71
CA ALA A 520 -12.14 -36.45 -18.99
C ALA A 520 -10.79 -35.70 -19.09
N ALA A 521 -10.24 -35.37 -17.91
CA ALA A 521 -8.89 -34.81 -17.75
C ALA A 521 -7.79 -35.88 -17.90
N VAL A 522 -6.61 -35.45 -18.38
CA VAL A 522 -5.42 -36.30 -18.58
C VAL A 522 -4.29 -35.86 -17.65
N ARG A 523 -3.70 -36.82 -16.92
CA ARG A 523 -2.43 -36.64 -16.18
C ARG A 523 -1.25 -37.21 -16.98
N PRO A 524 -0.03 -36.66 -16.87
CA PRO A 524 1.16 -37.22 -17.49
C PRO A 524 1.58 -38.57 -16.86
N PRO A 525 2.23 -39.48 -17.62
CA PRO A 525 2.54 -40.84 -17.18
C PRO A 525 3.86 -40.98 -16.39
N VAL A 526 3.96 -42.08 -15.63
CA VAL A 526 5.16 -42.50 -14.87
C VAL A 526 5.82 -43.71 -15.56
N PRO A 527 7.16 -43.79 -15.67
CA PRO A 527 7.84 -44.92 -16.33
C PRO A 527 7.94 -46.19 -15.44
N PRO A 528 7.90 -47.41 -16.04
CA PRO A 528 7.97 -48.69 -15.31
C PRO A 528 9.41 -49.26 -15.17
N PRO A 529 9.67 -50.20 -14.22
CA PRO A 529 10.99 -50.81 -14.00
C PRO A 529 11.16 -52.25 -14.55
N GLY A 530 12.40 -52.69 -14.87
CA GLY A 530 12.81 -54.10 -14.62
C GLY A 530 13.60 -54.98 -15.62
N GLY A 531 14.77 -54.55 -16.16
CA GLY A 531 15.87 -55.45 -16.64
C GLY A 531 15.60 -56.40 -17.85
N PRO A 532 16.49 -57.38 -18.18
CA PRO A 532 17.90 -57.57 -17.76
C PRO A 532 18.94 -57.91 -18.89
N VAL A 533 20.25 -57.66 -18.66
CA VAL A 533 21.47 -58.46 -19.04
C VAL A 533 21.64 -58.96 -20.50
N PRO A 534 22.74 -58.61 -21.23
CA PRO A 534 24.02 -59.35 -21.12
C PRO A 534 25.33 -58.52 -21.30
N ALA A 535 26.49 -59.19 -21.27
CA ALA A 535 27.83 -58.59 -21.12
C ALA A 535 28.74 -58.71 -22.36
N GLY A 536 29.74 -57.83 -22.47
CA GLY A 536 30.84 -57.89 -23.45
C GLY A 536 31.95 -56.85 -23.18
N ALA A 537 33.21 -57.24 -23.37
CA ALA A 537 34.44 -56.45 -23.20
C ALA A 537 35.38 -56.76 -24.41
N PRO A 538 36.62 -56.19 -24.59
CA PRO A 538 37.47 -55.46 -23.64
C PRO A 538 38.31 -54.28 -24.24
N HIS A 539 39.35 -53.86 -23.49
CA HIS A 539 40.43 -52.87 -23.79
C HIS A 539 40.09 -51.36 -23.64
N GLY A 540 40.89 -50.51 -22.98
CA GLY A 540 41.95 -50.77 -21.97
C GLY A 540 43.13 -49.79 -21.95
N ALA A 541 43.23 -48.93 -20.93
CA ALA A 541 44.47 -48.21 -20.51
C ALA A 541 44.37 -47.66 -19.06
N HIS A 542 45.50 -47.57 -18.36
CA HIS A 542 45.71 -47.13 -16.95
C HIS A 542 47.16 -46.60 -16.79
N PRO A 543 47.63 -46.11 -15.60
CA PRO A 543 46.98 -45.78 -14.31
C PRO A 543 47.03 -44.24 -14.07
N HIS A 544 46.91 -43.57 -12.90
CA HIS A 544 46.85 -43.86 -11.44
C HIS A 544 45.78 -42.93 -10.78
N GLY A 545 45.37 -43.04 -9.50
CA GLY A 545 45.68 -44.02 -8.46
C GLY A 545 46.23 -43.48 -7.12
N PRO A 546 45.56 -42.57 -6.37
CA PRO A 546 45.96 -42.12 -5.02
C PRO A 546 45.65 -43.15 -3.92
N GLY A 547 46.30 -43.01 -2.75
CA GLY A 547 46.23 -43.96 -1.62
C GLY A 547 45.10 -43.72 -0.58
N PRO A 548 44.88 -44.66 0.35
CA PRO A 548 43.64 -44.77 1.14
C PRO A 548 43.69 -44.12 2.55
N ARG A 549 42.50 -43.96 3.15
CA ARG A 549 42.29 -43.83 4.61
C ARG A 549 41.24 -44.84 5.10
N GLN A 550 41.26 -45.13 6.40
CA GLN A 550 40.55 -46.26 7.03
C GLN A 550 39.05 -45.98 7.29
N PRO A 551 38.20 -47.02 7.36
CA PRO A 551 36.77 -46.88 7.68
C PRO A 551 36.52 -46.69 9.19
N VAL A 552 35.45 -45.96 9.52
CA VAL A 552 34.92 -45.76 10.88
C VAL A 552 33.70 -46.67 11.08
N PRO A 553 33.52 -47.34 12.24
CA PRO A 553 32.37 -48.20 12.48
C PRO A 553 31.05 -47.40 12.66
N PRO A 554 29.89 -47.97 12.30
CA PRO A 554 28.59 -47.30 12.44
C PRO A 554 28.13 -47.21 13.91
N GLY A 555 27.43 -46.12 14.24
CA GLY A 555 26.81 -45.91 15.55
C GLY A 555 25.50 -46.71 15.75
N PRO A 556 24.99 -46.77 16.99
CA PRO A 556 23.75 -47.48 17.32
C PRO A 556 22.50 -46.74 16.76
N PRO A 557 21.40 -47.48 16.50
CA PRO A 557 20.16 -46.90 15.98
C PRO A 557 19.43 -46.01 17.01
N PRO A 558 18.63 -45.02 16.56
CA PRO A 558 17.84 -44.18 17.45
C PRO A 558 16.71 -44.96 18.13
N GLY A 559 16.41 -44.58 19.38
CA GLY A 559 15.29 -45.14 20.15
C GLY A 559 13.90 -44.69 19.66
N PRO A 560 12.82 -45.38 20.07
CA PRO A 560 11.47 -45.08 19.61
C PRO A 560 10.98 -43.72 20.12
N GLY A 561 10.49 -42.89 19.21
CA GLY A 561 9.81 -41.62 19.55
C GLY A 561 8.44 -41.84 20.22
N PRO A 562 7.90 -40.82 20.92
CA PRO A 562 6.62 -40.92 21.58
C PRO A 562 5.45 -41.03 20.57
N MET A 563 4.50 -41.91 20.87
CA MET A 563 3.27 -42.08 20.07
C MET A 563 2.42 -40.80 20.02
N PRO A 564 1.74 -40.51 18.89
CA PRO A 564 0.78 -39.40 18.81
C PRO A 564 -0.43 -39.65 19.72
N ARG A 565 -0.91 -38.60 20.38
CA ARG A 565 -2.20 -38.63 21.09
C ARG A 565 -3.34 -38.50 20.05
N GLY A 566 -4.35 -39.34 20.17
CA GLY A 566 -5.54 -39.30 19.31
C GLY A 566 -6.37 -38.02 19.49
N PRO A 567 -7.27 -37.71 18.52
CA PRO A 567 -8.06 -36.48 18.53
C PRO A 567 -9.03 -36.41 19.72
N GLN A 568 -9.20 -35.22 20.29
CA GLN A 568 -10.27 -34.96 21.24
C GLN A 568 -11.59 -34.63 20.51
N PRO A 569 -12.75 -34.97 21.09
CA PRO A 569 -14.06 -34.64 20.50
C PRO A 569 -14.35 -33.13 20.56
N PRO A 570 -15.19 -32.61 19.65
CA PRO A 570 -15.50 -31.18 19.59
C PRO A 570 -16.31 -30.69 20.79
N TYR A 571 -16.04 -29.46 21.22
CA TYR A 571 -16.84 -28.77 22.24
C TYR A 571 -18.20 -28.36 21.66
N ALA A 572 -19.28 -28.74 22.34
CA ALA A 572 -20.63 -28.23 22.08
C ALA A 572 -20.92 -26.97 22.93
N PRO A 573 -21.70 -26.00 22.43
CA PRO A 573 -21.95 -24.74 23.12
C PRO A 573 -22.85 -24.90 24.35
N ARG A 574 -22.63 -24.07 25.38
CA ARG A 574 -23.53 -23.94 26.54
C ARG A 574 -24.30 -22.62 26.50
N ALA A 575 -25.62 -22.74 26.35
CA ALA A 575 -26.60 -21.68 26.59
C ALA A 575 -26.86 -21.50 28.12
N PRO A 576 -27.50 -20.40 28.57
CA PRO A 576 -27.44 -19.96 29.97
C PRO A 576 -28.53 -20.53 30.88
N HIS A 577 -28.25 -20.52 32.19
CA HIS A 577 -29.24 -20.79 33.26
C HIS A 577 -29.13 -19.77 34.42
N GLY A 578 -30.29 -19.27 34.84
CA GLY A 578 -30.58 -18.83 36.22
C GLY A 578 -31.91 -19.49 36.66
N PRO A 579 -32.66 -18.97 37.65
CA PRO A 579 -32.34 -17.82 38.52
C PRO A 579 -32.68 -17.99 40.04
N GLY A 580 -32.20 -17.04 40.87
CA GLY A 580 -32.78 -16.69 42.19
C GLY A 580 -32.38 -17.56 43.40
N PRO A 581 -32.87 -17.23 44.63
CA PRO A 581 -33.79 -16.14 45.01
C PRO A 581 -33.29 -15.24 46.18
N GLY A 582 -34.04 -14.16 46.51
CA GLY A 582 -34.07 -13.60 47.88
C GLY A 582 -33.89 -12.08 48.08
N MET A 583 -34.99 -11.32 48.12
CA MET A 583 -35.08 -9.95 48.66
C MET A 583 -36.48 -9.74 49.27
N PRO A 584 -36.66 -8.99 50.39
CA PRO A 584 -37.55 -7.79 50.38
C PRO A 584 -37.21 -6.73 51.50
N PRO A 585 -38.01 -5.67 51.79
CA PRO A 585 -38.82 -4.76 50.93
C PRO A 585 -38.74 -3.22 51.22
N ARG A 586 -38.85 -2.39 50.16
CA ARG A 586 -39.67 -1.15 49.95
C ARG A 586 -39.77 0.06 50.94
N ALA A 587 -39.34 1.25 50.43
CA ALA A 587 -40.12 2.51 50.19
C ALA A 587 -40.70 3.36 51.38
N PRO A 588 -41.30 4.59 51.22
CA PRO A 588 -41.57 5.42 50.01
C PRO A 588 -41.40 6.99 50.08
N ALA A 589 -41.35 7.62 48.88
CA ALA A 589 -41.95 8.91 48.40
C ALA A 589 -41.91 10.32 49.11
N GLY A 590 -41.31 11.31 48.40
CA GLY A 590 -41.82 12.71 48.18
C GLY A 590 -41.63 13.81 49.26
N PRO A 591 -41.96 15.12 49.01
CA PRO A 591 -42.36 15.78 47.74
C PRO A 591 -41.77 17.21 47.45
N SER A 592 -41.91 17.68 46.19
CA SER A 592 -42.06 19.06 45.63
C SER A 592 -41.57 20.38 46.32
N GLY A 593 -40.90 21.27 45.56
CA GLY A 593 -40.75 22.74 45.85
C GLY A 593 -39.87 23.52 44.83
N PRO A 594 -40.17 24.78 44.38
CA PRO A 594 -39.48 25.43 43.23
C PRO A 594 -38.88 26.85 43.42
N GLY A 595 -38.02 27.33 42.48
CA GLY A 595 -37.85 28.77 42.16
C GLY A 595 -36.46 29.28 41.68
N GLY A 596 -36.43 30.22 40.72
CA GLY A 596 -35.24 31.04 40.33
C GLY A 596 -34.51 30.63 39.02
N GLN A 597 -34.98 30.99 37.81
CA GLN A 597 -34.82 32.26 37.04
C GLN A 597 -33.44 32.52 36.38
N ARG A 598 -33.46 32.71 35.04
CA ARG A 598 -32.44 33.40 34.20
C ARG A 598 -32.73 34.92 34.14
N PRO A 599 -31.76 35.76 33.73
CA PRO A 599 -31.73 36.30 32.34
C PRO A 599 -30.36 36.03 31.66
N SER A 600 -30.18 35.79 30.36
CA SER A 600 -30.61 36.47 29.10
C SER A 600 -29.54 37.43 28.54
N ALA A 601 -29.03 37.13 27.34
CA ALA A 601 -28.41 38.12 26.44
C ALA A 601 -29.48 39.03 25.82
N PRO A 602 -29.14 40.02 24.94
CA PRO A 602 -29.25 39.76 23.49
C PRO A 602 -28.19 40.53 22.64
N PRO A 603 -28.42 41.08 21.41
CA PRO A 603 -27.49 40.97 20.26
C PRO A 603 -26.98 42.41 19.87
N PRO A 604 -26.65 42.83 18.61
CA PRO A 604 -26.58 42.18 17.29
C PRO A 604 -25.25 42.43 16.53
N ARG A 605 -25.02 42.02 15.27
CA ARG A 605 -25.89 41.48 14.19
C ARG A 605 -25.34 40.18 13.61
#